data_AF-A0AAV2RDC8-F1
#
_entry.id   AF-A0AAV2RDC8-F1
#
_cell.length_a   1.000
_cell.length_b   1.000
_cell.length_c   1.000
_cell.angle_alpha   90.00
_cell.angle_beta   90.00
_cell.angle_gamma   90.00
#
_symmetry.space_group_name_H-M   'P 1'
#
loop_
_entity.id
_entity.type
_entity.pdbx_description
1 polymer ?
#
loop_
_entity_poly.entity_id
_entity_poly.type
_entity_poly.pdbx_seq_one_letter_code
_entity_poly.pdbx_strand_id
1 'polypeptide(L)'
;MSSGLSMPHDNATAQEVMKLFNDKAYSRNLKPIFQEAIDILYRPDIFDVKEDNCARMLFSCKICNNDMNSHESLLQHHLSGKHQKNCDKKLQEEGIEICHSRVRSSRTYPPGSLQDRLMNSQSNPIGLQMLEEYQNRGKSYYKCILCGAHGRLDAMYKHVVGTKHTERYIK
;
A
#
# COMPACT_ATOMS: atom_id res chain seq x y z
N MET A 1 -2.79 20.05 -32.91
CA MET A 1 -3.76 19.00 -32.56
C MET A 1 -3.88 18.99 -31.04
N SER A 2 -4.98 19.50 -30.52
CA SER A 2 -5.21 19.63 -29.09
C SER A 2 -5.63 18.28 -28.53
N SER A 3 -4.65 17.47 -28.10
CA SER A 3 -4.91 16.23 -27.37
C SER A 3 -5.46 16.59 -25.98
N GLY A 4 -6.76 16.84 -25.91
CA GLY A 4 -7.46 17.03 -24.65
C GLY A 4 -7.39 15.72 -23.86
N LEU A 5 -6.88 15.76 -22.63
CA LEU A 5 -7.06 14.64 -21.71
C LEU A 5 -8.56 14.43 -21.51
N SER A 6 -9.02 13.19 -21.68
CA SER A 6 -10.39 12.79 -21.33
C SER A 6 -10.51 12.51 -19.83
N MET A 7 -11.73 12.63 -19.30
CA MET A 7 -12.00 12.27 -17.91
C MET A 7 -11.76 10.76 -17.71
N PRO A 8 -11.00 10.34 -16.69
CA PRO A 8 -10.84 8.93 -16.36
C PRO A 8 -12.17 8.37 -15.83
N HIS A 9 -12.40 7.08 -16.06
CA HIS A 9 -13.61 6.38 -15.61
C HIS A 9 -13.31 5.00 -15.01
N ASP A 10 -12.07 4.52 -15.16
CA ASP A 10 -11.60 3.27 -14.60
C ASP A 10 -10.15 3.41 -14.12
N ASN A 11 -9.63 2.36 -13.48
CA ASN A 11 -8.26 2.35 -12.97
C ASN A 11 -7.20 2.52 -14.07
N ALA A 12 -7.42 1.95 -15.25
CA ALA A 12 -6.44 2.00 -16.33
C ALA A 12 -6.32 3.41 -16.92
N THR A 13 -7.45 4.03 -17.21
CA THR A 13 -7.54 5.42 -17.70
C THR A 13 -7.04 6.41 -16.66
N ALA A 14 -7.35 6.20 -15.37
CA ALA A 14 -6.80 7.02 -14.29
C ALA A 14 -5.27 6.93 -14.22
N GLN A 15 -4.69 5.74 -14.34
CA GLN A 15 -3.23 5.57 -14.39
C GLN A 15 -2.59 6.27 -15.58
N GLU A 16 -3.19 6.19 -16.77
CA GLU A 16 -2.70 6.89 -17.97
C GLU A 16 -2.73 8.42 -17.79
N VAL A 17 -3.82 8.96 -17.21
CA VAL A 17 -3.89 10.38 -16.85
C VAL A 17 -2.76 10.76 -15.89
N MET A 18 -2.56 9.98 -14.83
CA MET A 18 -1.57 10.28 -13.79
C MET A 18 -0.12 10.29 -14.29
N LYS A 19 0.22 9.49 -15.31
CA LYS A 19 1.53 9.54 -15.97
C LYS A 19 1.84 10.91 -16.56
N LEU A 20 0.82 11.63 -17.03
CA LEU A 20 0.96 12.95 -17.66
C LEU A 20 1.02 14.10 -16.65
N PHE A 21 0.86 13.83 -15.35
CA PHE A 21 0.79 14.87 -14.33
C PHE A 21 2.01 15.80 -14.33
N ASN A 22 3.22 15.23 -14.40
CA ASN A 22 4.45 16.03 -14.33
C ASN A 22 4.55 17.02 -15.51
N ASP A 23 4.16 16.59 -16.70
CA ASP A 23 4.23 17.39 -17.93
C ASP A 23 3.10 18.43 -18.02
N LYS A 24 2.00 18.18 -17.31
CA LYS A 24 0.78 18.99 -17.34
C LYS A 24 0.50 19.71 -16.02
N ALA A 25 1.45 19.73 -15.08
CA ALA A 25 1.25 20.28 -13.75
C ALA A 25 0.91 21.78 -13.73
N TYR A 26 1.25 22.53 -14.78
CA TYR A 26 0.92 23.96 -14.91
C TYR A 26 -0.43 24.22 -15.59
N SER A 27 -1.07 23.19 -16.15
CA SER A 27 -2.35 23.30 -16.85
C SER A 27 -3.52 23.22 -15.87
N ARG A 28 -3.81 24.33 -15.19
CA ARG A 28 -4.84 24.42 -14.12
C ARG A 28 -6.23 23.93 -14.54
N ASN A 29 -6.58 24.05 -15.82
CA ASN A 29 -7.82 23.54 -16.37
C ASN A 29 -7.95 22.00 -16.29
N LEU A 30 -6.83 21.29 -16.11
CA LEU A 30 -6.81 19.83 -15.96
C LEU A 30 -6.89 19.39 -14.49
N LYS A 31 -6.92 20.33 -13.54
CA LYS A 31 -7.07 20.03 -12.11
C LYS A 31 -8.23 19.06 -11.81
N PRO A 32 -9.45 19.24 -12.35
CA PRO A 32 -10.55 18.32 -12.09
C PRO A 32 -10.28 16.91 -12.62
N ILE A 33 -9.56 16.78 -13.73
CA ILE A 33 -9.21 15.49 -14.35
C ILE A 33 -8.21 14.73 -13.47
N PHE A 34 -7.21 15.44 -12.94
CA PHE A 34 -6.26 14.85 -12.01
C PHE A 34 -6.91 14.53 -10.66
N GLN A 35 -7.86 15.34 -10.19
CA GLN A 35 -8.63 15.05 -8.99
C GLN A 35 -9.46 13.76 -9.17
N GLU A 36 -10.18 13.63 -10.27
CA GLU A 36 -10.96 12.42 -10.54
C GLU A 36 -10.06 11.18 -10.65
N ALA A 37 -8.89 11.32 -11.28
CA ALA A 37 -7.93 10.23 -11.39
C ALA A 37 -7.45 9.74 -10.01
N ILE A 38 -7.14 10.66 -9.08
CA ILE A 38 -6.71 10.25 -7.73
C ILE A 38 -7.87 9.68 -6.91
N ASP A 39 -9.09 10.16 -7.10
CA ASP A 39 -10.28 9.66 -6.40
C ASP A 39 -10.57 8.21 -6.80
N ILE A 40 -10.44 7.89 -8.09
CA ILE A 40 -10.55 6.51 -8.62
C ILE A 40 -9.46 5.60 -8.04
N LEU A 41 -8.21 6.09 -7.94
CA LEU A 41 -7.06 5.25 -7.56
C LEU A 41 -6.89 5.07 -6.05
N TYR A 42 -7.14 6.12 -5.26
CA TYR A 42 -6.72 6.21 -3.86
C TYR A 42 -7.83 6.58 -2.88
N ARG A 43 -9.09 6.64 -3.36
CA ARG A 43 -10.28 7.17 -2.68
C ARG A 43 -10.29 8.70 -2.55
N PRO A 44 -11.49 9.33 -2.67
CA PRO A 44 -11.64 10.79 -2.68
C PRO A 44 -11.24 11.51 -1.38
N ASP A 45 -11.15 10.77 -0.28
CA ASP A 45 -11.01 11.36 1.06
C ASP A 45 -9.55 11.48 1.50
N ILE A 46 -8.61 10.91 0.75
CA ILE A 46 -7.21 10.78 1.17
C ILE A 46 -6.33 11.89 0.59
N PHE A 47 -6.54 12.21 -0.68
CA PHE A 47 -5.69 13.11 -1.44
C PHE A 47 -6.49 14.26 -2.06
N ASP A 48 -5.83 15.38 -2.29
CA ASP A 48 -6.38 16.55 -2.97
C ASP A 48 -5.35 17.10 -3.96
N VAL A 49 -5.81 17.64 -5.08
CA VAL A 49 -4.96 18.41 -5.98
C VAL A 49 -5.06 19.88 -5.61
N LYS A 50 -3.95 20.48 -5.20
CA LYS A 50 -3.85 21.91 -4.89
C LYS A 50 -2.82 22.62 -5.76
N GLU A 51 -2.82 23.94 -5.72
CA GLU A 51 -1.84 24.77 -6.40
C GLU A 51 -0.82 25.30 -5.39
N ASP A 52 0.45 25.34 -5.78
CA ASP A 52 1.49 26.04 -5.02
C ASP A 52 1.55 27.54 -5.36
N ASN A 53 2.47 28.27 -4.73
CA ASN A 53 2.66 29.70 -4.99
C ASN A 53 3.13 30.02 -6.42
N CYS A 54 3.66 29.03 -7.15
CA CYS A 54 4.04 29.13 -8.56
C CYS A 54 2.90 28.68 -9.49
N ALA A 55 1.71 28.40 -8.93
CA ALA A 55 0.56 27.86 -9.59
C ALA A 55 0.79 26.55 -10.35
N ARG A 56 1.72 25.75 -9.84
CA ARG A 56 1.91 24.37 -10.23
C ARG A 56 0.99 23.51 -9.37
N MET A 57 0.31 22.57 -10.01
CA MET A 57 -0.49 21.57 -9.32
C MET A 57 0.42 20.60 -8.52
N LEU A 58 -0.01 20.30 -7.31
CA LEU A 58 0.61 19.36 -6.38
C LEU A 58 -0.46 18.44 -5.81
N PHE A 59 -0.07 17.23 -5.47
CA PHE A 59 -0.89 16.35 -4.64
C PHE A 59 -0.66 16.69 -3.17
N SER A 60 -1.73 16.71 -2.39
CA SER A 60 -1.71 17.00 -0.95
C SER A 60 -2.38 15.86 -0.19
N CYS A 61 -1.66 15.24 0.74
CA CYS A 61 -2.23 14.20 1.59
C CYS A 61 -2.97 14.83 2.77
N LYS A 62 -4.29 14.62 2.87
CA LYS A 62 -5.12 15.12 3.98
C LYS A 62 -4.81 14.46 5.32
N ILE A 63 -4.16 13.30 5.31
CA ILE A 63 -3.83 12.51 6.51
C ILE A 63 -2.45 12.90 7.06
N CYS A 64 -1.47 13.06 6.18
CA CYS A 64 -0.08 13.34 6.58
C CYS A 64 0.29 14.82 6.48
N ASN A 65 -0.58 15.65 5.88
CA ASN A 65 -0.31 17.06 5.58
C ASN A 65 1.00 17.28 4.80
N ASN A 66 1.27 16.39 3.85
CA ASN A 66 2.47 16.43 3.00
C ASN A 66 2.09 16.69 1.55
N ASP A 67 2.94 17.43 0.86
CA ASP A 67 2.79 17.78 -0.54
C ASP A 67 3.74 16.99 -1.43
N MET A 68 3.22 16.49 -2.54
CA MET A 68 3.95 15.69 -3.51
C MET A 68 3.82 16.33 -4.88
N ASN A 69 4.98 16.54 -5.52
CA ASN A 69 5.09 17.26 -6.79
C ASN A 69 5.04 16.36 -8.03
N SER A 70 4.87 15.05 -7.83
CA SER A 70 4.81 14.06 -8.89
C SER A 70 3.95 12.86 -8.51
N HIS A 71 3.49 12.13 -9.52
CA HIS A 71 2.76 10.87 -9.33
C HIS A 71 3.62 9.82 -8.62
N GLU A 72 4.92 9.73 -8.93
CA GLU A 72 5.81 8.77 -8.27
C GLU A 72 5.96 9.09 -6.77
N SER A 73 6.16 10.37 -6.43
CA SER A 73 6.22 10.82 -5.03
C SER A 73 4.92 10.51 -4.27
N LEU A 74 3.77 10.66 -4.93
CA LEU A 74 2.46 10.30 -4.39
C LEU A 74 2.35 8.79 -4.13
N LEU A 75 2.74 7.96 -5.10
CA LEU A 75 2.70 6.51 -4.99
C LEU A 75 3.58 6.01 -3.84
N GLN A 76 4.82 6.48 -3.77
CA GLN A 76 5.75 6.13 -2.69
C GLN A 76 5.23 6.59 -1.32
N HIS A 77 4.62 7.79 -1.26
CA HIS A 77 4.00 8.28 -0.05
C HIS A 77 2.84 7.38 0.40
N HIS A 78 1.94 7.03 -0.52
CA HIS A 78 0.79 6.17 -0.25
C HIS A 78 1.22 4.78 0.25
N LEU A 79 2.27 4.21 -0.33
CA LEU A 79 2.84 2.91 0.08
C LEU A 79 3.71 3.00 1.34
N SER A 80 4.01 4.21 1.84
CA SER A 80 4.90 4.37 2.98
C SER A 80 4.25 3.87 4.28
N GLY A 81 5.02 3.13 5.08
CA GLY A 81 4.55 2.66 6.40
C GLY A 81 4.18 3.80 7.36
N LYS A 82 4.71 5.01 7.16
CA LYS A 82 4.32 6.22 7.92
C LYS A 82 2.91 6.66 7.55
N HIS A 83 2.58 6.72 6.26
CA HIS A 83 1.24 7.04 5.80
C HIS A 83 0.24 6.00 6.32
N GLN A 84 0.54 4.70 6.19
CA GLN A 84 -0.32 3.63 6.67
C GLN A 84 -0.66 3.76 8.17
N LYS A 85 0.34 4.02 9.02
CA LYS A 85 0.11 4.22 10.46
C LYS A 85 -0.80 5.42 10.75
N ASN A 86 -0.65 6.50 9.99
CA ASN A 86 -1.48 7.69 10.17
C ASN A 86 -2.92 7.43 9.66
N CYS A 87 -3.09 6.66 8.59
CA CYS A 87 -4.40 6.19 8.14
C CYS A 87 -5.08 5.37 9.25
N ASP A 88 -4.37 4.37 9.80
CA ASP A 88 -4.90 3.51 10.86
C ASP A 88 -5.28 4.32 12.12
N LYS A 89 -4.49 5.35 12.46
CA LYS A 89 -4.78 6.25 13.57
C LYS A 89 -6.02 7.12 13.32
N LYS A 90 -6.13 7.72 12.13
CA LYS A 90 -7.29 8.56 11.77
C LYS A 90 -8.58 7.74 11.75
N LEU A 91 -8.50 6.48 11.32
CA LEU A 91 -9.62 5.53 11.36
C LEU A 91 -10.07 5.18 12.79
N GLN A 92 -9.15 5.08 13.75
CA GLN A 92 -9.50 4.90 15.16
C GLN A 92 -10.18 6.13 15.78
N GLU A 93 -9.76 7.33 15.37
CA GLU A 93 -10.31 8.59 15.87
C GLU A 93 -11.71 8.89 15.33
N GLU A 94 -12.02 8.49 14.08
CA GLU A 94 -13.33 8.73 13.45
C GLU A 94 -14.38 7.64 13.76
N GLY A 95 -14.00 6.55 14.45
CA GLY A 95 -14.96 5.50 14.87
C GLY A 95 -15.61 4.73 13.73
N ILE A 96 -15.07 4.81 12.51
CA ILE A 96 -15.60 4.16 11.31
C ILE A 96 -14.95 2.78 11.17
N GLU A 97 -15.64 1.73 11.63
CA GLU A 97 -15.30 0.35 11.27
C GLU A 97 -15.78 0.04 9.84
N ILE A 98 -14.98 0.20 8.77
CA ILE A 98 -15.12 -0.65 7.55
C ILE A 98 -13.80 -0.83 6.76
N CYS A 99 -13.45 -2.12 6.60
CA CYS A 99 -12.78 -2.80 5.49
C CYS A 99 -11.66 -2.05 4.73
N HIS A 100 -10.40 -2.34 5.12
CA HIS A 100 -9.28 -2.29 4.20
C HIS A 100 -9.58 -3.13 2.96
N SER A 101 -9.73 -2.46 1.83
CA SER A 101 -9.28 -3.03 0.57
C SER A 101 -7.75 -3.00 0.55
N ARG A 102 -7.09 -3.77 1.43
CA ARG A 102 -6.04 -4.65 0.86
C ARG A 102 -6.77 -5.38 -0.24
N VAL A 103 -6.16 -5.69 -1.39
CA VAL A 103 -6.74 -6.72 -2.24
C VAL A 103 -7.16 -7.84 -1.29
N ARG A 104 -8.47 -7.98 -1.03
CA ARG A 104 -9.00 -9.10 -0.27
C ARG A 104 -8.79 -10.17 -1.30
N SER A 105 -7.58 -10.74 -1.34
CA SER A 105 -7.38 -12.05 -1.91
C SER A 105 -8.42 -12.87 -1.17
N SER A 106 -9.52 -13.15 -1.87
CA SER A 106 -10.68 -13.90 -1.40
C SER A 106 -10.18 -14.95 -0.41
N ARG A 107 -10.38 -14.74 0.91
CA ARG A 107 -9.74 -15.47 2.04
C ARG A 107 -9.06 -16.76 1.58
N THR A 108 -7.86 -16.65 1.02
CA THR A 108 -7.26 -17.78 0.30
C THR A 108 -6.56 -18.70 1.28
N TYR A 109 -6.31 -18.17 2.48
CA TYR A 109 -5.64 -18.85 3.57
C TYR A 109 -6.60 -19.06 4.75
N PRO A 110 -6.53 -20.22 5.43
CA PRO A 110 -7.33 -20.48 6.62
C PRO A 110 -7.12 -19.43 7.71
N PRO A 111 -8.18 -18.96 8.40
CA PRO A 111 -8.05 -18.07 9.53
C PRO A 111 -7.11 -18.66 10.60
N GLY A 112 -6.18 -17.84 11.08
CA GLY A 112 -5.18 -18.28 12.06
C GLY A 112 -4.03 -19.10 11.51
N SER A 113 -3.94 -19.28 10.18
CA SER A 113 -2.74 -19.79 9.51
C SER A 113 -1.58 -18.78 9.58
N LEU A 114 -0.35 -19.25 9.34
CA LEU A 114 0.81 -18.35 9.31
C LEU A 114 0.65 -17.29 8.20
N GLN A 115 0.14 -17.70 7.04
CA GLN A 115 -0.12 -16.84 5.89
C GLN A 115 -1.15 -15.76 6.24
N ASP A 116 -2.26 -16.13 6.90
CA ASP A 116 -3.26 -15.17 7.38
C ASP A 116 -2.64 -14.15 8.37
N ARG A 117 -1.77 -14.60 9.29
CA ARG A 117 -1.09 -13.68 10.21
C ARG A 117 -0.08 -12.76 9.53
N LEU A 118 0.69 -13.26 8.57
CA LEU A 118 1.67 -12.47 7.84
C LEU A 118 0.98 -11.42 6.96
N MET A 119 -0.12 -11.80 6.29
CA MET A 119 -0.98 -10.87 5.52
C MET A 119 -1.59 -9.77 6.39
N ASN A 120 -1.79 -10.04 7.69
CA ASN A 120 -2.31 -9.10 8.67
C ASN A 120 -1.24 -8.36 9.50
N SER A 121 0.04 -8.67 9.30
CA SER A 121 1.13 -8.04 10.04
C SER A 121 1.44 -6.64 9.50
N GLN A 122 1.96 -5.76 10.37
CA GLN A 122 2.42 -4.42 9.97
C GLN A 122 3.76 -4.45 9.22
N SER A 123 4.49 -5.56 9.32
CA SER A 123 5.73 -5.81 8.61
C SER A 123 5.46 -6.41 7.24
N ASN A 124 6.29 -6.09 6.25
CA ASN A 124 6.33 -6.78 4.96
C ASN A 124 7.52 -7.76 4.93
N PRO A 125 7.40 -8.94 5.56
CA PRO A 125 8.50 -9.91 5.58
C PRO A 125 8.79 -10.43 4.17
N ILE A 126 10.08 -10.54 3.85
CA ILE A 126 10.58 -11.05 2.56
C ILE A 126 11.16 -12.46 2.72
N GLY A 127 11.38 -13.16 1.61
CA GLY A 127 11.94 -14.51 1.63
C GLY A 127 10.99 -15.57 2.19
N LEU A 128 9.68 -15.38 2.03
CA LEU A 128 8.66 -16.33 2.50
C LEU A 128 8.71 -17.68 1.79
N GLN A 129 9.26 -17.74 0.56
CA GLN A 129 9.51 -19.00 -0.15
C GLN A 129 10.55 -19.90 0.53
N MET A 130 11.26 -19.37 1.54
CA MET A 130 12.21 -20.13 2.36
C MET A 130 11.54 -20.83 3.55
N LEU A 131 10.20 -20.85 3.61
CA LEU A 131 9.44 -21.48 4.68
C LEU A 131 8.72 -22.73 4.18
N GLU A 132 8.88 -23.81 4.92
CA GLU A 132 8.17 -25.07 4.71
C GLU A 132 7.16 -25.27 5.83
N GLU A 133 5.92 -25.62 5.47
CA GLU A 133 4.87 -26.01 6.42
C GLU A 133 4.70 -27.53 6.44
N TYR A 134 4.62 -28.08 7.64
CA TYR A 134 4.38 -29.48 7.92
C TYR A 134 3.12 -29.59 8.78
N GLN A 135 2.14 -30.36 8.32
CA GLN A 135 0.90 -30.60 9.06
C GLN A 135 0.94 -31.97 9.72
N ASN A 136 0.73 -32.01 11.04
CA ASN A 136 0.63 -33.26 11.79
C ASN A 136 -0.54 -33.20 12.78
N ARG A 137 -1.53 -34.10 12.63
CA ARG A 137 -2.70 -34.22 13.52
C ARG A 137 -3.36 -32.87 13.86
N GLY A 138 -3.54 -32.02 12.84
CA GLY A 138 -4.17 -30.70 12.98
C GLY A 138 -3.29 -29.60 13.59
N LYS A 139 -1.99 -29.85 13.81
CA LYS A 139 -1.02 -28.83 14.24
C LYS A 139 -0.04 -28.55 13.11
N SER A 140 0.10 -27.27 12.74
CA SER A 140 1.13 -26.83 11.80
C SER A 140 2.46 -26.59 12.50
N TYR A 141 3.51 -27.10 11.89
CA TYR A 141 4.90 -26.89 12.24
C TYR A 141 5.63 -26.30 11.04
N TYR A 142 6.53 -25.36 11.28
CA TYR A 142 7.18 -24.62 10.23
C TYR A 142 8.69 -24.72 10.34
N LYS A 143 9.38 -24.74 9.20
CA LYS A 143 10.83 -24.71 9.10
C LYS A 143 11.27 -23.64 8.11
N CYS A 144 12.22 -22.80 8.51
CA CYS A 144 12.87 -21.85 7.63
C CYS A 144 14.18 -22.46 7.12
N ILE A 145 14.26 -22.77 5.83
CA ILE A 145 15.45 -23.37 5.22
C ILE A 145 16.63 -22.39 5.14
N LEU A 146 16.35 -21.08 5.07
CA LEU A 146 17.37 -20.03 5.07
C LEU A 146 18.05 -19.89 6.44
N CYS A 147 17.24 -19.89 7.50
CA CYS A 147 17.72 -19.58 8.84
C CYS A 147 18.03 -20.81 9.69
N GLY A 148 17.53 -21.99 9.30
CA GLY A 148 17.54 -23.21 10.11
C GLY A 148 16.53 -23.19 11.27
N ALA A 149 15.78 -22.09 11.42
CA ALA A 149 14.79 -21.92 12.47
C ALA A 149 13.59 -22.85 12.23
N HIS A 150 13.03 -23.40 13.30
CA HIS A 150 11.90 -24.30 13.21
C HIS A 150 11.01 -24.17 14.46
N GLY A 151 9.72 -24.36 14.30
CA GLY A 151 8.80 -24.23 15.43
C GLY A 151 7.34 -24.14 15.04
N ARG A 152 6.52 -23.82 16.02
CA ARG A 152 5.08 -23.60 15.84
C ARG A 152 4.82 -22.20 15.28
N LEU A 153 3.57 -21.97 14.90
CA LEU A 153 3.10 -20.76 14.24
C LEU A 153 3.60 -19.46 14.90
N ASP A 154 3.44 -19.28 16.21
CA ASP A 154 3.87 -18.05 16.90
C ASP A 154 5.38 -17.83 16.83
N ALA A 155 6.15 -18.91 16.96
CA ALA A 155 7.61 -18.87 16.89
C ALA A 155 8.07 -18.53 15.47
N MET A 156 7.45 -19.15 14.46
CA MET A 156 7.79 -18.87 13.07
C MET A 156 7.38 -17.46 12.65
N TYR A 157 6.19 -17.01 13.07
CA TYR A 157 5.75 -15.64 12.82
C TYR A 157 6.75 -14.61 13.37
N LYS A 158 7.16 -14.74 14.65
CA LYS A 158 8.17 -13.85 15.25
C LYS A 158 9.53 -13.95 14.56
N HIS A 159 9.92 -15.14 14.10
CA HIS A 159 11.17 -15.35 13.37
C HIS A 159 11.19 -14.57 12.06
N VAL A 160 10.12 -14.70 11.27
CA VAL A 160 10.00 -14.16 9.89
C VAL A 160 9.77 -12.65 9.89
N VAL A 161 9.02 -12.14 10.87
CA VAL A 161 8.83 -10.69 11.09
C VAL A 161 10.08 -10.01 11.65
N GLY A 162 10.99 -10.78 12.25
CA GLY A 162 12.23 -10.26 12.83
C GLY A 162 13.28 -9.85 11.79
N THR A 163 14.20 -8.97 12.19
CA THR A 163 15.24 -8.44 11.28
C THR A 163 16.24 -9.51 10.81
N LYS A 164 16.52 -10.52 11.64
CA LYS A 164 17.50 -11.58 11.34
C LYS A 164 17.19 -12.37 10.08
N HIS A 165 15.91 -12.64 9.81
CA HIS A 165 15.49 -13.37 8.60
C HIS A 165 15.71 -12.51 7.36
N THR A 166 15.23 -11.26 7.41
CA THR A 166 15.41 -10.25 6.35
C THR A 166 16.88 -10.02 6.02
N GLU A 167 17.74 -9.83 7.02
CA GLU A 167 19.18 -9.62 6.85
C GLU A 167 19.86 -10.80 6.14
N ARG A 168 19.47 -12.03 6.48
CA ARG A 168 20.02 -13.24 5.82
C ARG A 168 19.51 -13.45 4.40
N TYR A 169 18.33 -12.92 4.08
CA TYR A 169 17.73 -13.07 2.76
C TYR A 169 18.28 -12.05 1.75
N ILE A 170 18.62 -10.85 2.21
CA ILE A 170 19.19 -9.78 1.38
C ILE A 170 20.68 -10.02 1.09
N LYS A 171 21.37 -10.71 2.01
CA LYS A 171 22.80 -11.00 1.91
C LYS A 171 23.09 -12.18 0.99
#